data_AF-A0A969C430-F1
#
_entry.id   AF-A0A969C430-F1
#
_cell.length_a   1.000
_cell.length_b   1.000
_cell.length_c   1.000
_cell.angle_alpha   90.00
_cell.angle_beta   90.00
_cell.angle_gamma   90.00
#
_symmetry.space_group_name_H-M   'P 1'
#
loop_
_entity.id
_entity.type
_entity.pdbx_description
1 polymer ?
#
loop_
_entity_poly.entity_id
_entity_poly.type
_entity_poly.pdbx_seq_one_letter_code
_entity_poly.pdbx_strand_id
1 'polypeptide(L)'
;MSNFSRRQFLKSLGAMATLFVANRTGLSFAQNSGDFEMLVVGDSVIWGQGLEEKDKTYTLIKNWLETELDKRVNLKVKAHSGATIFLHEKESELLKNPKNPKQKNFILKSTSFPDPQNSNRNRQK
;
A
#
# COMPACT_ATOMS: atom_id res chain seq x y z
N MET A 1 -4.90 35.90 43.09
CA MET A 1 -3.95 35.15 42.24
C MET A 1 -3.88 33.74 42.81
N SER A 2 -4.43 32.75 42.10
CA SER A 2 -4.52 31.37 42.58
C SER A 2 -3.15 30.68 42.49
N ASN A 3 -2.66 30.20 43.63
CA ASN A 3 -1.39 29.47 43.71
C ASN A 3 -1.56 28.08 43.09
N PHE A 4 -1.14 27.93 41.84
CA PHE A 4 -1.04 26.63 41.17
C PHE A 4 -0.04 25.74 41.92
N SER A 5 -0.55 24.70 42.57
CA SER A 5 0.27 23.78 43.36
C SER A 5 0.99 22.80 42.44
N ARG A 6 2.31 22.62 42.64
CA ARG A 6 3.15 21.66 41.89
C ARG A 6 2.57 20.24 41.86
N ARG A 7 1.75 19.89 42.87
CA ARG A 7 1.05 18.60 42.95
C ARG A 7 -0.10 18.48 41.96
N GLN A 8 -0.72 19.58 41.54
CA GLN A 8 -1.77 19.60 40.51
C GLN A 8 -1.16 19.45 39.11
N PHE A 9 0.02 20.01 38.87
CA PHE A 9 0.78 19.86 37.63
C PHE A 9 1.27 18.42 37.40
N LEU A 10 1.77 17.75 38.44
CA LEU A 10 2.16 16.33 38.34
C LEU A 10 0.96 15.41 38.10
N LYS A 11 -0.21 15.73 38.68
CA LYS A 11 -1.46 15.00 38.42
C LYS A 11 -1.94 15.18 36.98
N SER A 12 -1.82 16.38 36.39
CA SER A 12 -2.17 16.60 34.99
C SER A 12 -1.19 15.92 34.02
N LEU A 13 0.09 15.83 34.37
CA LEU A 13 1.09 15.13 33.55
C LEU A 13 0.86 13.61 33.54
N GLY A 14 0.53 13.02 34.69
CA GLY A 14 0.19 11.59 34.80
C GLY A 14 -1.09 11.21 34.06
N ALA A 15 -2.10 12.10 34.03
CA ALA A 15 -3.36 11.87 33.33
C ALA A 15 -3.24 11.92 31.79
N MET A 16 -2.25 12.63 31.25
CA MET A 16 -1.99 12.64 29.80
C MET A 16 -1.28 11.36 29.33
N ALA A 17 -0.43 10.75 30.16
CA ALA A 17 0.29 9.52 29.81
C ALA A 17 -0.65 8.31 29.65
N THR A 18 -1.73 8.23 30.44
CA THR A 18 -2.69 7.11 30.36
C THR A 18 -3.54 7.13 29.10
N LEU A 19 -3.82 8.32 28.54
CA LEU A 19 -4.56 8.47 27.28
C LEU A 19 -3.78 8.00 26.05
N PHE A 20 -2.43 8.05 26.07
CA PHE A 20 -1.61 7.53 24.97
C PHE A 20 -1.52 6.00 24.95
N VAL A 21 -1.66 5.32 26.10
CA VAL A 21 -1.65 3.85 26.18
C VAL A 21 -2.99 3.25 25.72
N ALA A 22 -4.10 3.95 25.97
CA ALA A 22 -5.43 3.47 25.63
C ALA A 22 -5.74 3.37 24.12
N ASN A 23 -4.91 3.98 23.25
CA ASN A 23 -5.14 3.97 21.81
C ASN A 23 -4.53 2.77 21.06
N ARG A 24 -3.90 1.81 21.75
CA ARG A 24 -3.39 0.56 21.13
C ARG A 24 -4.37 -0.61 21.16
N THR A 25 -5.55 -0.46 21.75
CA THR A 25 -6.58 -1.52 21.82
C THR A 25 -7.63 -1.35 20.72
N GLY A 26 -7.19 -1.22 19.48
CA GLY A 26 -8.08 -1.08 18.32
C GLY A 26 -7.60 -1.98 17.20
N LEU A 27 -8.32 -3.09 17.00
CA LEU A 27 -8.16 -4.16 16.01
C LEU A 27 -7.44 -5.42 16.53
N SER A 28 -8.10 -6.14 17.44
CA SER A 28 -7.88 -7.58 17.57
C SER A 28 -8.37 -8.27 16.30
N PHE A 29 -7.53 -8.31 15.26
CA PHE A 29 -7.73 -9.22 14.14
C PHE A 29 -7.76 -10.64 14.70
N ALA A 30 -8.81 -11.40 14.38
CA ALA A 30 -9.03 -12.76 14.83
C ALA A 30 -7.70 -13.52 14.86
N GLN A 31 -7.32 -13.97 16.06
CA GLN A 31 -6.03 -14.59 16.34
C GLN A 31 -6.02 -16.00 15.73
N ASN A 32 -5.97 -16.07 14.40
CA ASN A 32 -5.67 -17.29 13.67
C ASN A 32 -4.22 -17.62 14.01
N SER A 33 -3.99 -18.70 14.75
CA SER A 33 -2.70 -19.06 15.36
C SER A 33 -1.59 -19.45 14.37
N GLY A 34 -1.79 -19.21 13.08
CA GLY A 34 -0.81 -19.47 12.02
C GLY A 34 -0.05 -18.22 11.58
N ASP A 35 1.10 -18.45 10.96
CA ASP A 35 1.90 -17.46 10.23
C ASP A 35 1.02 -16.69 9.22
N PHE A 36 1.39 -15.43 8.94
CA PHE A 36 0.72 -14.59 7.95
C PHE A 36 1.34 -14.79 6.57
N GLU A 37 0.58 -15.34 5.62
CA GLU A 37 1.04 -15.59 4.26
C GLU A 37 0.93 -14.33 3.39
N MET A 38 2.03 -13.87 2.81
CA MET A 38 2.11 -12.68 1.96
C MET A 38 2.61 -13.04 0.56
N LEU A 39 1.77 -12.79 -0.45
CA LEU A 39 2.12 -12.93 -1.86
C LEU A 39 2.33 -11.57 -2.52
N VAL A 40 3.49 -11.38 -3.14
CA VAL A 40 3.83 -10.16 -3.89
C VAL A 40 3.75 -10.46 -5.39
N VAL A 41 2.94 -9.71 -6.11
CA VAL A 41 2.79 -9.81 -7.57
C VAL A 41 2.93 -8.42 -8.17
N GLY A 42 3.68 -8.30 -9.27
CA GLY A 42 3.83 -7.02 -9.95
C GLY A 42 5.02 -6.98 -10.90
N ASP A 43 5.26 -5.79 -11.44
CA ASP A 43 6.30 -5.51 -12.40
C ASP A 43 7.59 -4.98 -11.72
N SER A 44 8.39 -4.21 -12.47
CA SER A 44 9.61 -3.55 -11.98
C SER A 44 9.39 -2.65 -10.77
N VAL A 45 8.21 -2.01 -10.66
CA VAL A 45 7.93 -1.07 -9.56
C VAL A 45 7.79 -1.85 -8.26
N ILE A 46 6.95 -2.89 -8.26
CA ILE A 46 6.74 -3.74 -7.09
C ILE A 46 7.98 -4.59 -6.80
N TRP A 47 8.74 -5.00 -7.82
CA TRP A 47 10.00 -5.71 -7.63
C TRP A 47 11.07 -4.85 -6.95
N GLY A 48 10.98 -3.52 -7.06
CA GLY A 48 11.96 -2.59 -6.49
C GLY A 48 13.29 -2.64 -7.24
N GLN A 49 13.23 -2.58 -8.58
CA GLN A 49 14.44 -2.61 -9.41
C GLN A 49 15.39 -1.46 -9.03
N GLY A 50 16.63 -1.80 -8.69
CA GLY A 50 17.66 -0.84 -8.26
C GLY A 50 17.68 -0.53 -6.76
N LEU A 51 16.78 -1.14 -5.96
CA LEU A 51 16.80 -1.03 -4.51
C LEU A 51 17.41 -2.28 -3.86
N GLU A 52 18.07 -2.08 -2.72
CA GLU A 52 18.46 -3.18 -1.86
C GLU A 52 17.22 -3.86 -1.27
N GLU A 53 17.32 -5.16 -0.96
CA GLU A 53 16.17 -5.96 -0.49
C GLU A 53 15.46 -5.34 0.72
N LYS A 54 16.23 -4.75 1.65
CA LYS A 54 15.72 -4.10 2.87
C LYS A 54 14.87 -2.86 2.58
N ASP A 55 15.10 -2.20 1.45
CA ASP A 55 14.46 -0.95 1.05
C ASP A 55 13.29 -1.17 0.10
N LYS A 56 13.05 -2.41 -0.32
CA LYS A 56 11.92 -2.74 -1.18
C LYS A 56 10.61 -2.59 -0.42
N THR A 57 9.60 -2.05 -1.11
CA THR A 57 8.25 -1.81 -0.57
C THR A 57 7.68 -3.04 0.12
N TYR A 58 7.79 -4.22 -0.50
CA TYR A 58 7.26 -5.45 0.11
C TYR A 58 8.01 -5.88 1.37
N THR A 59 9.29 -5.55 1.51
CA THR A 59 10.09 -5.83 2.71
C THR A 59 9.68 -4.89 3.85
N LEU A 60 9.47 -3.62 3.56
CA LEU A 60 8.97 -2.64 4.54
C LEU A 60 7.57 -3.03 5.04
N ILE A 61 6.69 -3.46 4.14
CA ILE A 61 5.34 -3.93 4.49
C ILE A 61 5.40 -5.22 5.31
N LYS A 62 6.27 -6.17 4.95
CA LYS A 62 6.49 -7.39 5.73
C LYS A 62 6.87 -7.05 7.17
N ASN A 63 7.88 -6.19 7.36
CA ASN A 63 8.36 -5.82 8.69
C ASN A 63 7.30 -5.09 9.51
N TRP A 64 6.52 -4.22 8.85
CA TRP A 64 5.39 -3.54 9.48
C TRP A 64 4.31 -4.55 9.92
N LEU A 65 3.93 -5.50 9.05
CA LEU A 65 2.94 -6.54 9.38
C LEU A 65 3.41 -7.46 10.50
N GLU A 66 4.69 -7.85 10.51
CA GLU A 66 5.27 -8.66 11.60
C GLU A 66 5.17 -7.95 12.95
N THR A 67 5.37 -6.62 12.95
CA THR A 67 5.26 -5.79 14.15
C THR A 67 3.81 -5.59 14.59
N GLU A 68 2.90 -5.35 13.64
CA GLU A 68 1.49 -5.02 13.95
C GLU A 68 0.68 -6.24 14.36
N LEU A 69 0.97 -7.41 13.76
CA LEU A 69 0.21 -8.63 14.00
C LEU A 69 0.82 -9.52 15.08
N ASP A 70 2.04 -9.23 15.53
CA ASP A 70 2.84 -10.09 16.41
C ASP A 70 2.90 -11.54 15.88
N LYS A 71 3.07 -11.67 14.56
CA LYS A 71 3.10 -12.95 13.83
C LYS A 71 4.19 -12.92 12.78
N ARG A 72 4.81 -14.08 12.53
CA ARG A 72 5.74 -14.25 11.42
C ARG A 72 5.01 -14.07 10.10
N VAL A 73 5.61 -13.33 9.16
CA VAL A 73 5.10 -13.19 7.80
C VAL A 73 5.90 -14.09 6.86
N ASN A 74 5.23 -15.06 6.25
CA ASN A 74 5.80 -15.91 5.22
C ASN A 74 5.64 -15.24 3.85
N LEU A 75 6.76 -14.80 3.27
CA LEU A 75 6.79 -13.99 2.06
C LEU A 75 7.07 -14.84 0.82
N LYS A 76 6.21 -14.72 -0.19
CA LYS A 76 6.43 -15.28 -1.53
C LYS A 76 6.40 -14.18 -2.58
N VAL A 77 7.50 -14.02 -3.30
CA VAL A 77 7.62 -13.00 -4.36
C VAL A 77 7.44 -13.63 -5.73
N LYS A 78 6.48 -13.10 -6.50
CA LYS A 78 6.15 -13.40 -7.89
C LYS A 78 6.08 -12.11 -8.71
N ALA A 79 6.99 -11.19 -8.42
CA ALA A 79 7.18 -9.96 -9.17
C ALA A 79 8.50 -10.00 -9.96
N HIS A 80 8.50 -9.43 -11.16
CA HIS A 80 9.70 -9.29 -12.00
C HIS A 80 9.54 -8.11 -12.97
N SER A 81 10.65 -7.56 -13.46
CA SER A 81 10.62 -6.47 -14.42
C SER A 81 9.94 -6.91 -15.72
N GLY A 82 9.10 -6.04 -16.29
CA GLY A 82 8.35 -6.33 -17.51
C GLY A 82 7.18 -7.31 -17.35
N ALA A 83 6.77 -7.67 -16.13
CA ALA A 83 5.57 -8.48 -15.92
C ALA A 83 4.33 -7.77 -16.52
N THR A 84 3.60 -8.48 -17.37
CA THR A 84 2.39 -7.97 -18.03
C THR A 84 1.18 -8.78 -17.57
N ILE A 85 0.05 -8.12 -17.39
CA ILE A 85 -1.22 -8.78 -17.08
C ILE A 85 -1.77 -9.40 -18.36
N PHE A 86 -1.91 -10.71 -18.36
CA PHE A 86 -2.62 -11.42 -19.43
C PHE A 86 -4.09 -11.54 -19.07
N LEU A 87 -4.95 -11.18 -20.03
CA LEU A 87 -6.39 -11.31 -19.89
C LEU A 87 -6.83 -12.66 -20.45
N HIS A 88 -7.89 -13.21 -19.87
CA HIS A 88 -8.50 -14.43 -20.38
C HIS A 88 -9.01 -14.20 -21.82
N GLU A 89 -8.99 -15.24 -22.66
CA GLU A 89 -9.19 -15.13 -24.11
C GLU A 89 -10.47 -14.37 -24.49
N LYS A 90 -11.59 -14.69 -23.82
CA LYS A 90 -12.87 -13.96 -23.93
C LYS A 90 -12.77 -12.46 -23.65
N GLU A 91 -11.97 -12.05 -22.66
CA GLU A 91 -11.76 -10.62 -22.34
C GLU A 91 -10.82 -9.97 -23.35
N SER A 92 -9.83 -10.70 -23.84
CA SER A 92 -8.92 -10.23 -24.89
C SER A 92 -9.64 -9.99 -26.22
N GLU A 93 -10.62 -10.82 -26.58
CA GLU A 93 -11.47 -10.65 -27.77
C GLU A 93 -12.35 -9.40 -27.66
N LEU A 94 -12.89 -9.15 -26.47
CA LEU A 94 -13.64 -7.93 -26.18
C LEU A 94 -12.79 -6.68 -26.37
N LEU A 95 -11.47 -6.76 -26.14
CA LEU A 95 -10.48 -5.69 -26.34
C LEU A 95 -9.89 -5.60 -27.76
N LYS A 96 -10.03 -6.64 -28.59
CA LYS A 96 -9.59 -6.63 -29.99
C LYS A 96 -10.61 -6.05 -30.97
N ASN A 97 -11.89 -5.98 -30.60
CA ASN A 97 -12.97 -5.47 -31.46
C ASN A 97 -13.19 -3.94 -31.34
N PRO A 98 -12.63 -3.09 -32.24
CA PRO A 98 -12.61 -1.63 -32.10
C PRO A 98 -14.00 -0.95 -32.04
N LYS A 99 -15.08 -1.69 -32.33
CA LYS A 99 -16.47 -1.20 -32.26
C LYS A 99 -17.16 -1.53 -30.94
N ASN A 100 -16.49 -2.20 -30.00
CA ASN A 100 -17.10 -2.61 -28.75
C ASN A 100 -17.19 -1.44 -27.75
N PRO A 101 -18.39 -0.99 -27.34
CA PRO A 101 -18.55 0.13 -26.41
C PRO A 101 -17.89 -0.10 -25.04
N LYS A 102 -17.66 -1.36 -24.65
CA LYS A 102 -16.95 -1.71 -23.40
C LYS A 102 -15.45 -1.38 -23.44
N GLN A 103 -14.84 -1.28 -24.64
CA GLN A 103 -13.43 -0.87 -24.78
C GLN A 103 -13.22 0.58 -24.40
N LYS A 104 -14.11 1.49 -24.83
CA LYS A 104 -14.02 2.91 -24.48
C LYS A 104 -13.98 3.08 -22.97
N ASN A 105 -14.83 2.36 -22.24
CA ASN A 105 -14.87 2.46 -20.78
C ASN A 105 -13.63 1.85 -20.09
N PHE A 106 -12.99 0.84 -20.68
CA PHE A 106 -11.76 0.24 -20.16
C PHE A 106 -10.51 1.11 -20.44
N ILE A 107 -10.43 1.68 -21.64
CA ILE A 107 -9.36 2.61 -22.05
C ILE A 107 -9.45 3.92 -21.25
N LEU A 108 -10.66 4.47 -21.06
CA LEU A 108 -10.86 5.69 -20.26
C LEU A 108 -10.51 5.50 -18.77
N LYS A 109 -10.55 4.27 -18.26
CA LYS A 109 -10.22 3.97 -16.86
C LYS A 109 -8.73 3.70 -16.62
N SER A 110 -7.97 3.39 -17.67
CA SER A 110 -6.52 3.15 -17.62
C SER A 110 -5.68 4.35 -18.09
N THR A 111 -6.27 5.27 -18.87
CA THR A 111 -5.64 6.53 -19.32
C THR A 111 -5.75 7.68 -18.30
N SER A 112 -6.34 7.44 -17.13
CA SER A 112 -6.35 8.39 -16.01
C SER A 112 -4.99 8.52 -15.29
N PHE A 113 -3.96 7.80 -15.74
CA PHE A 113 -2.57 8.13 -15.42
C PHE A 113 -2.06 9.14 -16.46
N PRO A 114 -1.85 10.42 -16.09
CA PRO A 114 -1.38 11.42 -17.02
C PRO A 114 0.02 11.04 -17.51
N ASP A 115 0.15 10.85 -18.81
CA ASP A 115 1.40 10.55 -19.49
C ASP A 115 2.33 11.78 -19.40
N PRO A 116 3.43 11.74 -18.62
CA PRO A 116 4.27 12.92 -18.37
C PRO A 116 4.94 13.47 -19.65
N GLN A 117 5.02 12.65 -20.70
CA GLN A 117 5.67 12.99 -21.97
C GLN A 117 4.81 13.88 -22.90
N ASN A 118 3.54 14.13 -22.58
CA ASN A 118 2.65 14.93 -23.44
C ASN A 118 2.67 16.44 -23.12
N SER A 119 3.36 16.88 -22.07
CA SER A 119 3.40 18.29 -21.65
C SER A 119 4.31 19.19 -22.53
N ASN A 120 5.24 18.60 -23.29
CA ASN A 120 6.23 19.35 -24.07
C ASN A 120 5.88 19.54 -25.55
N ARG A 121 4.79 18.94 -26.06
CA ARG A 121 4.41 19.04 -27.48
C ARG A 121 3.58 20.27 -27.85
N ASN A 122 3.03 20.99 -26.88
CA ASN A 122 2.12 22.12 -27.12
C ASN A 122 2.75 23.52 -26.97
N ARG A 123 4.09 23.65 -26.90
CA ARG A 123 4.75 24.98 -26.83
C ARG A 123 5.33 25.48 -28.16
N GLN A 124 5.07 24.78 -29.26
CA GLN A 124 5.48 25.22 -30.59
C GLN A 124 4.31 25.21 -31.56
N LYS A 125 3.34 26.11 -31.33
CA LYS A 125 2.49 26.69 -32.38
C LYS A 125 2.10 28.10 -31.97
#